data_AF-A0AAP5LSR3-F1
#
_entry.id   AF-A0AAP5LSR3-F1
#
_cell.length_a   1.000
_cell.length_b   1.000
_cell.length_c   1.000
_cell.angle_alpha   90.00
_cell.angle_beta   90.00
_cell.angle_gamma   90.00
#
_symmetry.space_group_name_H-M   'P 1'
#
loop_
_entity.id
_entity.type
_entity.pdbx_description
1 polymer ?
#
loop_
_entity_poly.entity_id
_entity_poly.type
_entity_poly.pdbx_seq_one_letter_code
_entity_poly.pdbx_strand_id
1 'polypeptide(L)'
;MERPLRVIASSLLLLYGLLPARSESPMPDAAPSAEELLCDAAANGTLSLHETQLARCRQLWRQRVDAARTRSQGYVDRMIEDGRLRRELQAKLPPPPPPPVTVETFLNGGDLAYGDVVVTDKGPRVFIGKPGEPAGPEDFVALDSARSPHRGRAKAYGGAYPQPQPQAATPRPAPIQQERKP
;
A
#
# COMPACT_ATOMS: atom_id res chain seq x y z
N MET A 1 -48.61 -23.23 4.81
CA MET A 1 -48.03 -24.55 5.15
C MET A 1 -47.64 -25.18 3.82
N GLU A 2 -46.43 -25.54 3.46
CA GLU A 2 -45.06 -25.45 3.99
C GLU A 2 -44.14 -25.36 2.76
N ARG A 3 -42.95 -24.77 2.85
CA ARG A 3 -41.92 -24.90 1.80
C ARG A 3 -40.64 -25.43 2.45
N PRO A 4 -40.05 -26.53 1.96
CA PRO A 4 -38.86 -27.11 2.55
C PRO A 4 -37.62 -26.30 2.20
N LEU A 5 -36.92 -25.83 3.24
CA LEU A 5 -35.59 -25.25 3.19
C LEU A 5 -34.58 -26.33 2.79
N ARG A 6 -33.98 -26.20 1.60
CA ARG A 6 -32.78 -26.97 1.23
C ARG A 6 -31.57 -26.32 1.88
N VAL A 7 -31.13 -26.89 2.99
CA VAL A 7 -29.86 -26.56 3.64
C VAL A 7 -28.73 -27.11 2.76
N ILE A 8 -28.01 -26.22 2.06
CA ILE A 8 -26.74 -26.56 1.40
C ILE A 8 -25.67 -26.52 2.49
N ALA A 9 -25.56 -27.60 3.25
CA ALA A 9 -24.42 -27.88 4.11
C ALA A 9 -23.39 -28.66 3.30
N SER A 10 -22.50 -27.98 2.58
CA SER A 10 -21.32 -28.60 1.95
C SER A 10 -20.39 -27.54 1.41
N SER A 11 -19.39 -27.13 2.21
CA SER A 11 -18.03 -26.74 1.78
C SER A 11 -17.30 -25.93 2.86
N LEU A 12 -17.02 -26.57 4.00
CA LEU A 12 -16.11 -26.05 5.03
C LEU A 12 -15.01 -27.07 5.32
N LEU A 13 -14.39 -27.63 4.29
CA LEU A 13 -13.25 -28.54 4.40
C LEU A 13 -12.35 -28.39 3.17
N LEU A 14 -11.64 -27.28 3.08
CA LEU A 14 -10.49 -27.14 2.16
C LEU A 14 -9.59 -25.97 2.60
N LEU A 15 -9.17 -25.97 3.87
CA LEU A 15 -8.17 -25.03 4.38
C LEU A 15 -7.28 -25.64 5.48
N TYR A 16 -6.92 -26.91 5.33
CA TYR A 16 -5.87 -27.57 6.11
C TYR A 16 -4.75 -28.07 5.19
N GLY A 17 -4.24 -27.16 4.38
CA GLY A 17 -3.16 -27.42 3.43
C GLY A 17 -2.17 -26.26 3.39
N LEU A 18 -1.67 -25.83 4.54
CA LEU A 18 -0.47 -25.02 4.62
C LEU A 18 0.47 -25.67 5.61
N LEU A 19 1.61 -26.08 5.06
CA LEU A 19 2.82 -26.50 5.75
C LEU A 19 3.00 -25.69 7.03
N PRO A 20 3.54 -26.26 8.11
CA PRO A 20 4.21 -25.42 9.09
C PRO A 20 5.36 -24.76 8.32
N ALA A 21 5.17 -23.50 7.94
CA ALA A 21 6.28 -22.57 7.91
C ALA A 21 6.90 -22.73 9.29
N ARG A 22 8.03 -23.44 9.30
CA ARG A 22 8.91 -23.56 10.44
C ARG A 22 9.32 -22.11 10.71
N SER A 23 8.51 -21.42 11.51
CA SER A 23 9.00 -20.30 12.27
C SER A 23 10.13 -20.95 13.05
N GLU A 24 11.34 -20.67 12.61
CA GLU A 24 12.51 -20.82 13.45
C GLU A 24 12.26 -19.83 14.58
N SER A 25 11.48 -20.29 15.57
CA SER A 25 11.28 -19.59 16.82
C SER A 25 12.68 -19.18 17.25
N PRO A 26 12.88 -17.91 17.66
CA PRO A 26 14.13 -17.55 18.30
C PRO A 26 14.33 -18.57 19.41
N MET A 27 15.43 -19.31 19.32
CA MET A 27 15.83 -20.33 20.29
C MET A 27 15.44 -19.84 21.69
N PRO A 28 14.79 -20.67 22.52
CA PRO A 28 14.56 -20.28 23.90
C PRO A 28 15.93 -19.94 24.47
N ASP A 29 16.09 -18.69 24.91
CA ASP A 29 17.30 -18.26 25.59
C ASP A 29 17.59 -19.32 26.67
N ALA A 30 18.81 -19.85 26.65
CA ALA A 30 19.24 -20.84 27.62
C ALA A 30 18.89 -20.34 29.03
N ALA A 31 18.47 -21.25 29.91
CA ALA A 31 18.11 -20.88 31.28
C ALA A 31 19.23 -20.01 31.89
N PRO A 32 18.89 -18.87 32.52
CA PRO A 32 19.89 -17.95 33.02
C PRO A 32 20.80 -18.68 34.00
N SER A 33 22.10 -18.54 33.77
CA SER A 33 23.12 -19.08 34.65
C SER A 33 23.02 -18.48 36.06
N ALA A 34 23.52 -19.19 37.07
CA ALA A 34 23.53 -18.69 38.45
C ALA A 34 24.24 -17.34 38.58
N GLU A 35 25.25 -17.07 37.74
CA GLU A 35 25.95 -15.79 37.68
C GLU A 35 25.07 -14.67 37.11
N GLU A 36 24.22 -14.97 36.12
CA GLU A 36 23.27 -14.01 35.57
C GLU A 36 22.19 -13.64 36.60
N LEU A 37 21.67 -14.62 37.34
CA LEU A 37 20.70 -14.37 38.41
C LEU A 37 21.29 -13.48 39.52
N LEU A 38 22.57 -13.65 39.85
CA LEU A 38 23.29 -12.80 40.80
C LEU A 38 23.46 -11.37 40.27
N CYS A 39 23.82 -11.22 39.00
CA CYS A 39 23.96 -9.91 38.36
C CYS A 39 22.61 -9.18 38.24
N ASP A 40 21.53 -9.90 37.94
CA ASP A 40 20.18 -9.34 37.86
C ASP A 40 19.65 -8.95 39.25
N ALA A 41 19.89 -9.77 40.28
CA ALA A 41 19.58 -9.42 41.67
C ALA A 41 20.33 -8.13 42.11
N ALA A 42 21.60 -8.01 41.75
CA ALA A 42 22.38 -6.81 42.04
C ALA A 42 21.87 -5.58 41.27
N ALA A 43 21.46 -5.74 40.01
CA ALA A 43 20.86 -4.67 39.22
C ALA A 43 19.53 -4.19 39.79
N ASN A 44 18.74 -5.11 40.36
CA ASN A 44 17.48 -4.82 41.03
C ASN A 44 17.65 -4.28 42.47
N GLY A 45 18.88 -4.14 42.95
CA GLY A 45 19.19 -3.65 44.30
C GLY A 45 18.85 -4.65 45.41
N THR A 46 18.52 -5.90 45.09
CA THR A 46 18.21 -6.94 46.09
C THR A 46 19.47 -7.53 46.73
N LEU A 47 20.64 -7.32 46.11
CA LEU A 47 21.94 -7.75 46.61
C LEU A 47 22.98 -6.65 46.35
N SER A 48 23.86 -6.41 47.33
CA SER A 48 25.04 -5.56 47.12
C SER A 48 26.24 -6.44 46.74
N LEU A 49 26.84 -6.16 45.58
CA LEU A 49 28.03 -6.86 45.08
C LEU A 49 29.30 -6.05 45.36
N HIS A 50 30.41 -6.75 45.56
CA HIS A 50 31.73 -6.12 45.61
C HIS A 50 32.14 -5.57 44.23
N GLU A 51 33.07 -4.63 44.19
CA GLU A 51 33.51 -3.95 42.97
C GLU A 51 34.00 -4.90 41.86
N THR A 52 34.71 -5.97 42.24
CA THR A 52 35.17 -7.01 41.31
C THR A 52 34.00 -7.82 40.72
N GLN A 53 32.98 -8.10 41.50
CA GLN A 53 31.76 -8.78 41.07
C GLN A 53 30.92 -7.87 40.15
N LEU A 54 30.83 -6.57 40.46
CA LEU A 54 30.18 -5.58 39.59
C LEU A 54 30.89 -5.44 38.24
N ALA A 55 32.22 -5.45 38.22
CA ALA A 55 33.00 -5.42 36.99
C ALA A 55 32.70 -6.65 36.11
N ARG A 56 32.62 -7.84 36.73
CA ARG A 56 32.25 -9.09 36.06
C ARG A 56 30.83 -9.03 35.49
N CYS A 57 29.86 -8.54 36.26
CA CYS A 57 28.48 -8.38 35.79
C CYS A 57 28.38 -7.41 34.60
N ARG A 58 29.10 -6.28 34.62
CA ARG A 58 29.17 -5.35 33.48
C ARG A 58 29.75 -6.02 32.23
N GLN A 59 30.76 -6.87 32.39
CA GLN A 59 31.35 -7.61 31.28
C GLN A 59 30.36 -8.60 30.67
N LEU A 60 29.67 -9.39 31.49
CA LEU A 60 28.63 -10.31 31.02
C LEU A 60 27.51 -9.56 30.27
N TRP A 61 27.09 -8.41 30.80
CA TRP A 61 26.08 -7.57 30.15
C TRP A 61 26.53 -7.07 28.76
N ARG A 62 27.77 -6.60 28.64
CA ARG A 62 28.35 -6.19 27.34
C ARG A 62 28.36 -7.33 26.35
N GLN A 63 28.83 -8.51 26.76
CA GLN A 63 28.86 -9.70 25.92
C GLN A 63 27.46 -10.07 25.42
N ARG A 64 26.43 -10.00 26.27
CA ARG A 64 25.04 -10.27 25.88
C ARG A 64 24.51 -9.25 24.89
N VAL A 65 24.75 -7.96 25.13
CA VAL A 65 24.33 -6.88 24.23
C VAL A 65 25.00 -7.03 22.87
N ASP A 66 26.31 -7.29 22.84
CA ASP A 66 27.04 -7.45 21.60
C ASP A 66 26.60 -8.70 20.85
N ALA A 67 26.38 -9.83 21.54
CA ALA A 67 25.82 -11.02 20.93
C ALA A 67 24.42 -10.78 20.34
N ALA A 68 23.56 -10.05 21.06
CA ALA A 68 22.22 -9.70 20.58
C ALA A 68 22.27 -8.76 19.37
N ARG A 69 23.18 -7.78 19.37
CA ARG A 69 23.43 -6.89 18.22
C ARG A 69 23.89 -7.67 17.00
N THR A 70 24.85 -8.57 17.14
CA THR A 70 25.33 -9.42 16.04
C THR A 70 24.20 -10.28 15.46
N ARG A 71 23.35 -10.87 16.32
CA ARG A 71 22.16 -11.63 15.86
C ARG A 71 21.17 -10.74 15.10
N SER A 72 20.90 -9.54 15.64
CA SER A 72 19.98 -8.58 15.00
C SER A 72 20.50 -8.12 13.64
N GLN A 73 21.79 -7.80 13.54
CA GLN A 73 22.43 -7.43 12.28
C GLN A 73 22.31 -8.57 11.26
N GLY A 74 22.67 -9.80 11.64
CA GLY A 74 22.53 -10.96 10.76
C GLY A 74 21.09 -11.24 10.32
N TYR A 75 20.10 -10.96 11.16
CA TYR A 75 18.68 -11.06 10.78
C TYR A 75 18.29 -10.00 9.75
N VAL A 76 18.69 -8.74 9.97
CA VAL A 76 18.40 -7.63 9.04
C VAL A 76 19.07 -7.88 7.69
N ASP A 77 20.32 -8.34 7.67
CA ASP A 77 21.04 -8.65 6.43
C ASP A 77 20.32 -9.74 5.62
N ARG A 78 19.86 -10.82 6.28
CA ARG A 78 19.06 -11.87 5.62
C ARG A 78 17.75 -11.31 5.07
N MET A 79 17.04 -10.49 5.85
CA MET A 79 15.79 -9.88 5.42
C MET A 79 15.98 -8.99 4.17
N ILE A 80 17.09 -8.24 4.11
CA ILE A 80 17.44 -7.40 2.95
C ILE A 80 17.67 -8.28 1.72
N GLU A 81 18.49 -9.32 1.82
CA GLU A 81 18.78 -10.23 0.71
C GLU A 81 17.52 -10.99 0.24
N ASP A 82 16.69 -11.50 1.15
CA ASP A 82 15.42 -12.13 0.83
C ASP A 82 14.48 -11.16 0.10
N GLY A 83 14.41 -9.91 0.55
CA GLY A 83 13.63 -8.85 -0.09
C GLY A 83 14.17 -8.48 -1.47
N ARG A 84 15.49 -8.55 -1.69
CA ARG A 84 16.12 -8.35 -2.99
C ARG A 84 15.77 -9.49 -3.94
N LEU A 85 15.95 -10.74 -3.51
CA LEU A 85 15.61 -11.94 -4.28
C LEU A 85 14.13 -11.98 -4.66
N ARG A 86 13.23 -11.65 -3.73
CA ARG A 86 11.78 -11.56 -4.01
C ARG A 86 11.47 -10.53 -5.08
N ARG A 87 12.08 -9.34 -5.03
CA ARG A 87 11.89 -8.31 -6.06
C ARG A 87 12.43 -8.75 -7.41
N GLU A 88 13.60 -9.40 -7.46
CA GLU A 88 14.17 -9.94 -8.69
C GLU A 88 13.28 -11.03 -9.31
N LEU A 89 12.69 -11.91 -8.49
CA LEU A 89 11.73 -12.92 -8.93
C LEU A 89 10.43 -12.28 -9.42
N GLN A 90 9.90 -11.29 -8.69
CA GLN A 90 8.67 -10.60 -9.06
C GLN A 90 8.82 -9.77 -10.34
N ALA A 91 9.99 -9.17 -10.58
CA ALA A 91 10.29 -8.44 -11.81
C ALA A 91 10.34 -9.35 -13.06
N LYS A 92 10.56 -10.66 -12.87
CA LYS A 92 10.51 -11.66 -13.95
C LYS A 92 9.10 -12.16 -14.23
N LEU A 93 8.14 -11.91 -13.34
CA LEU A 93 6.75 -12.29 -13.56
C LEU A 93 6.11 -11.32 -14.57
N PRO A 94 5.17 -11.81 -15.41
CA PRO A 94 4.37 -10.92 -16.23
C PRO A 94 3.59 -9.94 -15.34
N PRO A 95 3.30 -8.72 -15.82
CA PRO A 95 2.47 -7.78 -15.08
C PRO A 95 1.12 -8.42 -14.73
N PRO A 96 0.57 -8.14 -13.55
CA PRO A 96 -0.74 -8.68 -13.18
C PRO A 96 -1.79 -8.21 -14.20
N PRO A 97 -2.80 -9.04 -14.49
CA PRO A 97 -3.89 -8.62 -15.35
C PRO A 97 -4.56 -7.36 -14.75
N PRO A 98 -5.04 -6.43 -15.60
CA PRO A 98 -5.79 -5.28 -15.09
C PRO A 98 -6.99 -5.77 -14.27
N PRO A 99 -7.34 -5.06 -13.18
CA PRO A 99 -8.51 -5.43 -12.40
C PRO A 99 -9.75 -5.43 -13.30
N PRO A 100 -10.68 -6.39 -13.11
CA PRO A 100 -11.89 -6.44 -13.91
C PRO A 100 -12.71 -5.17 -13.70
N VAL A 101 -13.07 -4.51 -14.79
CA VAL A 101 -14.01 -3.38 -14.75
C VAL A 101 -15.41 -3.96 -14.71
N THR A 102 -16.07 -3.88 -13.55
CA THR A 102 -17.50 -4.16 -13.43
C THR A 102 -18.27 -2.96 -13.99
N VAL A 103 -18.77 -3.09 -15.22
CA VAL A 103 -19.68 -2.10 -15.81
C VAL A 103 -21.10 -2.53 -15.44
N GLU A 104 -21.63 -1.96 -14.35
CA GLU A 104 -23.07 -2.05 -14.05
C GLU A 104 -23.78 -0.91 -14.78
N THR A 105 -24.48 -1.24 -15.86
CA THR A 105 -25.30 -0.28 -16.62
C THR A 105 -26.61 -0.06 -15.88
N PHE A 106 -26.69 0.98 -15.04
CA PHE A 106 -27.86 1.27 -14.20
C PHE A 106 -29.03 1.96 -14.93
N LEU A 107 -28.95 2.17 -16.23
CA LEU A 107 -29.94 2.94 -16.97
C LEU A 107 -30.66 2.03 -17.97
N ASN A 108 -31.94 1.76 -17.72
CA ASN A 108 -32.83 1.33 -18.78
C ASN A 108 -32.91 2.49 -19.79
N GLY A 109 -32.77 2.23 -21.09
CA GLY A 109 -32.68 3.26 -22.15
C GLY A 109 -33.86 4.24 -22.24
N GLY A 110 -34.89 4.10 -21.40
CA GLY A 110 -36.00 5.06 -21.28
C GLY A 110 -35.77 6.19 -20.27
N ASP A 111 -34.76 6.12 -19.40
CA ASP A 111 -34.58 7.07 -18.28
C ASP A 111 -33.59 8.20 -18.59
N LEU A 112 -32.92 8.18 -19.75
CA LEU A 112 -31.96 9.20 -20.15
C LEU A 112 -32.63 10.35 -20.90
N ALA A 113 -32.50 11.57 -20.36
CA ALA A 113 -32.96 12.80 -20.98
C ALA A 113 -31.82 13.56 -21.65
N TYR A 114 -32.15 14.29 -22.73
CA TYR A 114 -31.19 15.16 -23.40
C TYR A 114 -30.56 16.15 -22.42
N GLY A 115 -29.23 16.15 -22.35
CA GLY A 115 -28.45 16.99 -21.44
C GLY A 115 -28.05 16.32 -20.13
N ASP A 116 -28.49 15.08 -19.87
CA ASP A 116 -28.06 14.32 -18.69
C ASP A 116 -26.56 14.04 -18.73
N VAL A 117 -25.92 14.14 -17.56
CA VAL A 117 -24.49 13.87 -17.41
C VAL A 117 -24.31 12.47 -16.86
N VAL A 118 -23.67 11.61 -17.64
CA VAL A 118 -23.34 10.23 -17.29
C VAL A 118 -21.85 10.11 -17.05
N VAL A 119 -21.46 9.47 -15.96
CA VAL A 119 -20.05 9.19 -15.67
C VAL A 119 -19.68 7.87 -16.35
N THR A 120 -18.76 7.93 -17.33
CA THR A 120 -18.20 6.74 -17.96
C THR A 120 -16.74 6.55 -17.55
N ASP A 121 -16.15 5.43 -17.96
CA ASP A 121 -14.71 5.14 -17.92
C ASP A 121 -13.82 6.28 -18.48
N LYS A 122 -14.32 7.01 -19.48
CA LYS A 122 -13.65 8.15 -20.13
C LYS A 122 -13.97 9.49 -19.45
N GLY A 123 -14.60 9.47 -18.28
CA GLY A 123 -15.03 10.65 -17.55
C GLY A 123 -16.51 11.01 -17.76
N PRO A 124 -16.95 12.15 -17.21
CA PRO A 124 -18.31 12.64 -17.39
C PRO A 124 -18.54 12.97 -18.86
N ARG A 125 -19.67 12.49 -19.39
CA ARG A 125 -20.16 12.73 -20.74
C ARG A 125 -21.61 13.18 -20.68
N VAL A 126 -22.04 13.93 -21.68
CA VAL A 126 -23.40 14.44 -21.81
C VAL A 126 -24.14 13.59 -22.83
N PHE A 127 -25.32 13.10 -22.46
CA PHE A 127 -26.22 12.45 -23.38
C PHE A 127 -26.91 13.48 -24.28
N ILE A 128 -26.81 13.26 -25.59
CA ILE A 128 -27.40 14.12 -26.63
C ILE A 128 -28.27 13.34 -27.62
N GLY A 129 -28.57 12.07 -27.30
CA GLY A 129 -29.48 11.23 -28.08
C GLY A 129 -30.94 11.60 -27.85
N LYS A 130 -31.85 10.93 -28.56
CA LYS A 130 -33.28 11.13 -28.40
C LYS A 130 -33.81 10.29 -27.24
N PRO A 131 -34.65 10.86 -26.35
CA PRO A 131 -35.26 10.10 -25.27
C PRO A 131 -36.18 9.01 -25.84
N GLY A 132 -36.09 7.79 -25.29
CA GLY A 132 -36.90 6.64 -25.71
C GLY A 132 -36.33 5.84 -26.90
N GLU A 133 -35.26 6.32 -27.55
CA GLU A 133 -34.46 5.51 -28.47
C GLU A 133 -33.29 4.85 -27.71
N PRO A 134 -32.86 3.63 -28.09
CA PRO A 134 -31.72 2.99 -27.45
C PRO A 134 -30.46 3.83 -27.67
N ALA A 135 -29.86 4.30 -26.58
CA ALA A 135 -28.69 5.16 -26.61
C ALA A 135 -27.45 4.44 -27.17
N GLY A 136 -26.83 5.03 -28.20
CA GLY A 136 -25.56 4.58 -28.78
C GLY A 136 -24.35 5.30 -28.16
N PRO A 137 -23.11 4.78 -28.29
CA PRO A 137 -21.88 5.45 -27.83
C PRO A 137 -21.70 6.88 -28.40
N GLU A 138 -22.19 7.14 -29.61
CA GLU A 138 -22.15 8.41 -30.33
C GLU A 138 -23.06 9.50 -29.73
N ASP A 139 -24.01 9.09 -28.90
CA ASP A 139 -24.92 9.97 -28.17
C ASP A 139 -24.28 10.50 -26.88
N PHE A 140 -23.08 10.03 -26.51
CA PHE A 140 -22.36 10.47 -25.32
C PHE A 140 -21.14 11.31 -25.68
N VAL A 141 -21.29 12.62 -25.59
CA VAL A 141 -20.23 13.60 -25.94
C VAL A 141 -19.53 14.15 -24.70
N ALA A 142 -18.29 14.60 -24.86
CA ALA A 142 -17.60 15.31 -23.79
C ALA A 142 -18.32 16.63 -23.44
N LEU A 143 -18.19 17.09 -22.19
CA LEU A 143 -18.89 18.30 -21.72
C LEU A 143 -18.48 19.56 -22.51
N ASP A 144 -17.24 19.62 -22.99
CA ASP A 144 -16.65 20.70 -23.78
C ASP A 144 -16.90 20.55 -25.30
N SER A 145 -17.54 19.46 -25.74
CA SER A 145 -17.89 19.22 -27.14
C SER A 145 -18.81 20.30 -27.69
N ALA A 146 -18.64 20.62 -28.98
CA ALA A 146 -19.54 21.53 -29.70
C ALA A 146 -21.02 21.09 -29.67
N ARG A 147 -21.27 19.78 -29.54
CA ARG A 147 -22.63 19.20 -29.50
C ARG A 147 -23.24 19.22 -28.09
N SER A 148 -22.46 19.57 -27.07
CA SER A 148 -22.90 19.57 -25.66
C SER A 148 -23.69 20.85 -25.32
N PRO A 149 -24.89 20.74 -24.72
CA PRO A 149 -25.61 21.91 -24.20
C PRO A 149 -24.88 22.60 -23.04
N HIS A 150 -23.96 21.89 -22.37
CA HIS A 150 -23.20 22.41 -21.22
C HIS A 150 -21.88 23.09 -21.61
N ARG A 151 -21.54 23.15 -22.90
CA ARG A 151 -20.25 23.67 -23.38
C ARG A 151 -19.89 25.05 -22.81
N GLY A 152 -20.85 25.96 -22.74
CA GLY A 152 -20.62 27.33 -22.26
C GLY A 152 -20.23 27.42 -20.78
N ARG A 153 -20.46 26.34 -20.01
CA ARG A 153 -20.15 26.25 -18.56
C ARG A 153 -19.12 25.17 -18.25
N ALA A 154 -18.75 24.36 -19.23
CA ALA A 154 -17.86 23.23 -19.07
C ALA A 154 -16.39 23.64 -19.14
N LYS A 155 -15.60 23.13 -18.19
CA LYS A 155 -14.13 23.07 -18.32
C LYS A 155 -13.75 21.69 -18.85
N ALA A 156 -12.63 21.62 -19.56
CA ALA A 156 -12.06 20.34 -19.99
C ALA A 156 -11.89 19.42 -18.76
N TYR A 157 -12.41 18.20 -18.85
CA TYR A 157 -12.32 17.24 -17.76
C TYR A 157 -10.89 16.71 -17.64
N GLY A 158 -10.25 16.97 -16.50
CA GLY A 158 -8.85 16.58 -16.25
C GLY A 158 -8.63 15.14 -15.79
N GLY A 159 -9.68 14.30 -15.79
CA GLY A 159 -9.64 12.96 -15.21
C GLY A 159 -10.10 12.93 -13.75
N ALA A 160 -10.46 11.73 -13.26
CA ALA A 160 -10.81 11.52 -11.85
C ALA A 160 -9.62 11.74 -10.91
N TYR A 161 -8.41 11.65 -11.48
CA TYR A 161 -7.14 11.98 -10.85
C TYR A 161 -6.41 12.97 -11.78
N PRO A 162 -6.59 14.29 -11.60
CA PRO A 162 -5.85 15.26 -12.39
C PRO A 162 -4.37 15.06 -12.12
N GLN A 163 -3.62 14.61 -13.13
CA GLN A 163 -2.17 14.58 -13.02
C GLN A 163 -1.69 16.03 -12.85
N PRO A 164 -0.77 16.31 -11.91
CA PRO A 164 -0.17 17.62 -11.80
C PRO A 164 0.52 17.93 -13.13
N GLN A 165 -0.05 18.88 -13.89
CA GLN A 165 0.60 19.37 -15.09
C GLN A 165 1.96 19.94 -14.67
N PRO A 166 3.07 19.55 -15.32
CA PRO A 166 4.35 20.15 -15.06
C PRO A 166 4.23 21.65 -15.37
N GLN A 167 4.25 22.47 -14.31
CA GLN A 167 4.33 23.90 -14.46
C GLN A 167 5.59 24.20 -15.26
N ALA A 168 5.41 24.75 -16.46
CA ALA A 168 6.53 25.24 -17.25
C ALA A 168 7.36 26.16 -16.35
N ALA A 169 8.63 25.79 -16.15
CA ALA A 169 9.53 26.48 -15.24
C ALA A 169 9.51 27.97 -15.55
N THR A 170 9.10 28.78 -14.57
CA THR A 170 9.28 30.24 -14.62
C THR A 170 10.75 30.53 -14.94
N PRO A 171 11.05 31.28 -16.02
CA PRO A 171 12.42 31.55 -16.40
C PRO A 171 13.14 32.29 -15.27
N ARG A 172 14.27 31.73 -14.86
CA ARG A 172 15.11 32.24 -13.78
C ARG A 172 15.63 33.64 -14.18
N PRO A 173 15.44 34.68 -13.36
CA PRO A 173 15.99 36.00 -13.66
C PRO A 173 17.54 35.93 -13.67
N ALA A 174 18.14 36.58 -14.66
CA ALA A 174 19.58 36.56 -14.90
C ALA A 174 20.36 37.18 -13.71
N PRO A 175 21.58 36.69 -13.42
CA PRO A 175 22.40 37.22 -12.34
C PRO A 175 22.84 38.66 -12.64
N ILE A 176 22.52 39.57 -11.72
CA ILE A 176 22.97 40.96 -11.73
C ILE A 176 24.49 40.98 -11.54
N GLN A 177 25.22 41.51 -12.52
CA GLN A 177 26.65 41.76 -12.40
C GLN A 177 26.89 42.78 -11.28
N GLN A 178 27.59 42.37 -10.23
CA GLN A 178 28.10 43.30 -9.23
C GLN A 178 29.27 44.09 -9.84
N GLU A 179 29.03 45.38 -10.05
CA GLU A 179 30.06 46.38 -10.30
C GLU A 179 31.16 46.28 -9.24
N ARG A 180 32.38 45.97 -9.68
CA ARG A 180 33.58 46.20 -8.86
C ARG A 180 33.80 47.72 -8.77
N LYS A 181 33.70 48.28 -7.57
CA LYS A 181 34.21 49.62 -7.28
C LYS A 181 35.73 49.58 -7.03
N PRO A 182 36.43 50.69 -7.35
CA PRO A 182 37.89 50.78 -7.38
C PRO A 182 38.55 50.71 -6.00
#